data_AF-A0A9X1PTT9-F1
#
_entry.id   AF-A0A9X1PTT9-F1
#
_cell.length_a   1.000
_cell.length_b   1.000
_cell.length_c   1.000
_cell.angle_alpha   90.00
_cell.angle_beta   90.00
_cell.angle_gamma   90.00
#
_symmetry.space_group_name_H-M   'P 1'
#
loop_
_entity.id
_entity.type
_entity.pdbx_description
1 polymer ?
#
loop_
_entity_poly.entity_id
_entity_poly.type
_entity_poly.pdbx_seq_one_letter_code
_entity_poly.pdbx_strand_id
1 'polypeptide(L)'
;MRERRLAVWEALNERQQAFVRIIYDLDQENEANRAYAAAQGKYDKRPASEWRQIDFTHEPYNRDLFGITTLQSRLEWEGYHNQGNGATMTVLIEKDLIEQHIRATRFGIMHTVLLTREGRAVYRAAHDMGRGSRSTVELSDRSWQVLGYLWSAHQRGKPLSWTYSTTIEKVLIDKYGLAEEATRGVGYQITEEGRRYYRQHWTEYAQVYPEINAPHPDGIVVWPKEVDAALVRAGRRCDALAGAWRDAWKTGEEAGRRAAAESPEAREGEEPEIADLRAERYDLAIAAATREAELAEQHKERLEGAVHTAAWTYVRMAVAAFTAAVDGTDPQAAVDASVDDTAEVLPNPKPTGLRGIDTAAVKHHAAAIGKPLPRKGPPPRPRRRPRSRYYQQKEEITPPPAPCSELVTYAGFLVSHVKDGDLQRTLHAEALAPQTSDTSCTDPNGDPT
;
A
#
# COMPACT_ATOMS: atom_id res chain seq x y z
N MET A 1 10.37 -3.75 -30.51
CA MET A 1 9.04 -3.29 -30.06
C MET A 1 8.97 -3.01 -28.56
N ARG A 2 9.53 -3.85 -27.68
CA ARG A 2 9.56 -3.60 -26.22
C ARG A 2 10.28 -2.30 -25.85
N GLU A 3 11.47 -2.05 -26.39
CA GLU A 3 12.24 -0.81 -26.13
C GLU A 3 11.44 0.45 -26.49
N ARG A 4 10.75 0.45 -27.63
CA ARG A 4 9.86 1.56 -28.02
C ARG A 4 8.75 1.79 -26.99
N ARG A 5 8.17 0.71 -26.45
CA ARG A 5 7.12 0.79 -25.43
C ARG A 5 7.64 1.24 -24.08
N LEU A 6 8.83 0.80 -23.70
CA LEU A 6 9.53 1.26 -22.51
C LEU A 6 9.86 2.75 -22.64
N ALA A 7 10.35 3.19 -23.80
CA ALA A 7 10.58 4.61 -24.07
C ALA A 7 9.29 5.45 -24.01
N VAL A 8 8.16 4.91 -24.49
CA VAL A 8 6.84 5.56 -24.32
C VAL A 8 6.49 5.69 -22.84
N TRP A 9 6.70 4.64 -22.04
CA TRP A 9 6.47 4.65 -20.60
C TRP A 9 7.37 5.66 -19.87
N GLU A 10 8.67 5.66 -20.15
CA GLU A 10 9.65 6.57 -19.55
C GLU A 10 9.40 8.03 -19.94
N ALA A 11 8.79 8.27 -21.11
CA ALA A 11 8.35 9.59 -21.53
C ALA A 11 7.06 10.07 -20.83
N LEU A 12 6.32 9.19 -20.15
CA LEU A 12 5.20 9.58 -19.29
C LEU A 12 5.75 10.17 -17.99
N ASN A 13 5.12 11.24 -17.50
CA ASN A 13 5.42 11.72 -16.16
C ASN A 13 4.84 10.78 -15.09
N GLU A 14 5.33 10.91 -13.85
CA GLU A 14 4.94 10.08 -12.69
C GLU A 14 3.41 9.96 -12.53
N ARG A 15 2.67 11.06 -12.72
CA ARG A 15 1.20 11.06 -12.64
C ARG A 15 0.56 10.28 -13.79
N GLN A 16 1.04 10.44 -15.02
CA GLN A 16 0.55 9.68 -16.18
C GLN A 16 0.82 8.19 -16.02
N GLN A 17 2.01 7.84 -15.52
CA GLN A 17 2.38 6.47 -15.17
C GLN A 17 1.42 5.89 -14.13
N ALA A 18 1.14 6.62 -13.04
CA ALA A 18 0.21 6.18 -12.01
C ALA A 18 -1.22 5.96 -12.56
N PHE A 19 -1.70 6.81 -13.46
CA PHE A 19 -3.00 6.62 -14.12
C PHE A 19 -3.04 5.32 -14.92
N VAL A 20 -2.05 5.10 -15.79
CA VAL A 20 -2.00 3.89 -16.61
C VAL A 20 -1.91 2.65 -15.72
N ARG A 21 -1.13 2.71 -14.63
CA ARG A 21 -1.05 1.65 -13.60
C ARG A 21 -2.42 1.33 -13.00
N ILE A 22 -3.07 2.32 -12.41
CA ILE A 22 -4.34 2.12 -11.70
C ILE A 22 -5.43 1.63 -12.66
N ILE A 23 -5.48 2.16 -13.89
CA ILE A 23 -6.43 1.70 -14.92
C ILE A 23 -6.11 0.24 -15.31
N TYR A 24 -4.83 -0.12 -15.45
CA TYR A 24 -4.43 -1.50 -15.72
C TYR A 24 -4.85 -2.45 -14.61
N ASP A 25 -4.60 -2.09 -13.35
CA ASP A 25 -4.97 -2.92 -12.20
C ASP A 25 -6.48 -3.15 -12.12
N LEU A 26 -7.28 -2.10 -12.35
CA LEU A 26 -8.74 -2.21 -12.42
C LEU A 26 -9.22 -3.04 -13.63
N ASP A 27 -8.55 -2.97 -14.79
CA ASP A 27 -8.82 -3.83 -15.96
C ASP A 27 -8.54 -5.30 -15.62
N GLN A 28 -7.45 -5.59 -14.91
CA GLN A 28 -7.11 -6.96 -14.47
C GLN A 28 -8.08 -7.49 -13.41
N GLU A 29 -8.52 -6.65 -12.47
CA GLU A 29 -9.54 -7.02 -11.48
C GLU A 29 -10.88 -7.34 -12.14
N ASN A 30 -11.30 -6.52 -13.13
CA ASN A 30 -12.51 -6.80 -13.91
C ASN A 30 -12.42 -8.13 -14.67
N GLU A 31 -11.26 -8.44 -15.27
CA GLU A 31 -11.00 -9.73 -15.92
C GLU A 31 -11.12 -10.89 -14.92
N ALA A 32 -10.45 -10.79 -13.77
CA ALA A 32 -10.48 -11.83 -12.74
C ALA A 32 -11.90 -12.06 -12.20
N ASN A 33 -12.65 -10.98 -11.94
CA ASN A 33 -14.04 -11.04 -11.51
C ASN A 33 -14.95 -11.68 -12.56
N ARG A 34 -14.69 -11.42 -13.85
CA ARG A 34 -15.40 -12.06 -14.96
C ARG A 34 -15.12 -13.54 -15.06
N ALA A 35 -13.84 -13.92 -15.00
CA ALA A 35 -13.43 -15.32 -15.01
C ALA A 35 -14.06 -16.08 -13.82
N TYR A 36 -14.07 -15.47 -12.64
CA TYR A 36 -14.71 -16.02 -11.46
C TYR A 36 -16.24 -16.17 -11.62
N ALA A 37 -16.94 -15.14 -12.10
CA ALA A 37 -18.38 -15.19 -12.34
C ALA A 37 -18.76 -16.25 -13.40
N ALA A 38 -17.96 -16.37 -14.46
CA ALA A 38 -18.14 -17.39 -15.49
C ALA A 38 -17.95 -18.80 -14.92
N ALA A 39 -16.95 -19.01 -14.05
CA ALA A 39 -16.74 -20.29 -13.36
C ALA A 39 -17.92 -20.67 -12.45
N GLN A 40 -18.68 -19.68 -11.96
CA GLN A 40 -19.93 -19.88 -11.21
C GLN A 40 -21.19 -20.03 -12.10
N GLY A 41 -21.04 -20.14 -13.41
CA GLY A 41 -22.15 -20.24 -14.36
C GLY A 41 -22.89 -18.93 -14.63
N LYS A 42 -22.43 -17.80 -14.05
CA LYS A 42 -22.98 -16.46 -14.30
C LYS A 42 -22.30 -15.81 -15.49
N TYR A 43 -22.38 -16.48 -16.64
CA TYR A 43 -21.79 -15.99 -17.88
C TYR A 43 -22.60 -14.82 -18.42
N ASP A 44 -21.92 -13.72 -18.75
CA ASP A 44 -22.54 -12.55 -19.37
C ASP A 44 -21.85 -12.28 -20.71
N LYS A 45 -22.69 -12.18 -21.74
CA LYS A 45 -22.31 -12.16 -23.15
C LYS A 45 -21.83 -10.79 -23.64
N ARG A 46 -21.80 -9.77 -22.79
CA ARG A 46 -21.30 -8.45 -23.16
C ARG A 46 -19.86 -8.54 -23.70
N PRO A 47 -19.53 -7.84 -24.80
CA PRO A 47 -18.18 -7.84 -25.34
C PRO A 47 -17.18 -7.21 -24.37
N ALA A 48 -15.90 -7.59 -24.49
CA ALA A 48 -14.82 -7.08 -23.64
C ALA A 48 -14.70 -5.54 -23.65
N SER A 49 -15.02 -4.91 -24.79
CA SER A 49 -15.05 -3.46 -24.94
C SER A 49 -16.07 -2.75 -24.04
N GLU A 50 -17.10 -3.46 -23.57
CA GLU A 50 -18.13 -2.89 -22.69
C GLU A 50 -17.80 -3.10 -21.21
N TRP A 51 -17.43 -4.32 -20.81
CA TRP A 51 -17.26 -4.61 -19.39
C TRP A 51 -15.87 -4.31 -18.84
N ARG A 52 -14.88 -4.07 -19.72
CA ARG A 52 -13.57 -3.54 -19.30
C ARG A 52 -13.57 -2.02 -19.13
N GLN A 53 -14.68 -1.35 -19.43
CA GLN A 53 -14.80 0.09 -19.17
C GLN A 53 -14.81 0.36 -17.67
N ILE A 54 -13.96 1.28 -17.24
CA ILE A 54 -13.79 1.68 -15.85
C ILE A 54 -14.43 3.06 -15.65
N ASP A 55 -15.30 3.17 -14.65
CA ASP A 55 -15.97 4.43 -14.33
C ASP A 55 -14.96 5.48 -13.85
N PHE A 56 -14.91 6.63 -14.51
CA PHE A 56 -13.94 7.68 -14.23
C PHE A 56 -14.57 8.90 -13.54
N THR A 57 -15.59 9.51 -14.13
CA THR A 57 -16.26 10.65 -13.50
C THR A 57 -17.69 10.81 -13.97
N HIS A 58 -18.57 11.24 -13.07
CA HIS A 58 -19.95 11.58 -13.40
C HIS A 58 -20.09 13.07 -13.75
N GLU A 59 -21.01 13.37 -14.67
CA GLU A 59 -21.43 14.69 -15.08
C GLU A 59 -22.97 14.79 -14.96
N PRO A 60 -23.53 15.73 -14.16
CA PRO A 60 -22.84 16.77 -13.40
C PRO A 60 -21.95 16.17 -12.30
N TYR A 61 -20.83 16.85 -12.03
CA TYR A 61 -19.89 16.44 -10.99
C TYR A 61 -20.44 16.86 -9.62
N ASN A 62 -20.98 15.89 -8.87
CA ASN A 62 -21.47 16.09 -7.51
C ASN A 62 -21.11 14.86 -6.65
N ARG A 63 -20.09 15.00 -5.78
CA ARG A 63 -19.61 13.90 -4.93
C ARG A 63 -20.62 13.48 -3.87
N ASP A 64 -21.41 14.40 -3.36
CA ASP A 64 -22.38 14.09 -2.30
C ASP A 64 -23.53 13.24 -2.84
N LEU A 65 -23.85 13.41 -4.12
CA LEU A 65 -24.93 12.69 -4.79
C LEU A 65 -24.48 11.38 -5.45
N PHE A 66 -23.30 11.37 -6.07
CA PHE A 66 -22.83 10.23 -6.88
C PHE A 66 -21.65 9.47 -6.26
N GLY A 67 -21.07 9.97 -5.18
CA GLY A 67 -19.86 9.43 -4.58
C GLY A 67 -18.61 9.69 -5.43
N ILE A 68 -17.55 8.95 -5.11
CA ILE A 68 -16.31 8.88 -5.88
C ILE A 68 -16.24 7.52 -6.58
N THR A 69 -15.77 7.49 -7.83
CA THR A 69 -15.58 6.22 -8.54
C THR A 69 -14.37 5.47 -7.98
N THR A 70 -14.30 4.15 -8.17
CA THR A 70 -13.14 3.36 -7.72
C THR A 70 -11.81 3.88 -8.28
N LEU A 71 -11.80 4.31 -9.55
CA LEU A 71 -10.63 4.92 -10.17
C LEU A 71 -10.26 6.24 -9.47
N GLN A 72 -11.23 7.10 -9.14
CA GLN A 72 -10.97 8.32 -8.38
C GLN A 72 -10.44 8.02 -6.98
N SER A 73 -11.03 7.06 -6.26
CA SER A 73 -10.57 6.67 -4.91
C SER A 73 -9.12 6.19 -4.92
N ARG A 74 -8.74 5.32 -5.87
CA ARG A 74 -7.35 4.83 -5.99
C ARG A 74 -6.39 5.94 -6.35
N LEU A 75 -6.79 6.85 -7.23
CA LEU A 75 -5.98 8.02 -7.56
C LEU A 75 -5.79 8.93 -6.35
N GLU A 76 -6.82 9.16 -5.54
CA GLU A 76 -6.71 9.97 -4.32
C GLU A 76 -5.80 9.33 -3.27
N TRP A 77 -5.86 8.00 -3.09
CA TRP A 77 -4.99 7.27 -2.17
C TRP A 77 -3.51 7.41 -2.53
N GLU A 78 -3.21 7.55 -3.83
CA GLU A 78 -1.86 7.75 -4.38
C GLU A 78 -1.46 9.24 -4.42
N GLY A 79 -2.25 10.12 -3.79
CA GLY A 79 -2.01 11.56 -3.76
C GLY A 79 -2.39 12.31 -5.06
N TYR A 80 -3.00 11.63 -6.03
CA TYR A 80 -3.46 12.20 -7.30
C TYR A 80 -4.93 12.64 -7.23
N HIS A 81 -5.21 13.65 -6.39
CA HIS A 81 -6.54 14.26 -6.32
C HIS A 81 -7.04 14.79 -7.68
N ASN A 82 -8.36 14.96 -7.82
CA ASN A 82 -9.08 15.27 -9.07
C ASN A 82 -8.53 16.43 -9.92
N GLN A 83 -7.73 17.32 -9.35
CA GLN A 83 -7.10 18.41 -10.09
C GLN A 83 -6.07 17.91 -11.12
N GLY A 84 -6.45 18.00 -12.39
CA GLY A 84 -5.57 17.66 -13.52
C GLY A 84 -5.84 16.30 -14.15
N ASN A 85 -6.80 15.53 -13.63
CA ASN A 85 -7.16 14.22 -14.20
C ASN A 85 -7.59 14.36 -15.67
N GLY A 86 -8.37 15.38 -16.02
CA GLY A 86 -8.77 15.63 -17.41
C GLY A 86 -7.58 15.82 -18.35
N ALA A 87 -6.60 16.66 -17.98
CA ALA A 87 -5.41 16.88 -18.80
C ALA A 87 -4.53 15.62 -18.90
N THR A 88 -4.43 14.83 -17.82
CA THR A 88 -3.75 13.53 -17.86
C THR A 88 -4.48 12.58 -18.81
N MET A 89 -5.81 12.47 -18.72
CA MET A 89 -6.61 11.63 -19.62
C MET A 89 -6.43 12.07 -21.08
N THR A 90 -6.50 13.36 -21.39
CA THR A 90 -6.26 13.88 -22.75
C THR A 90 -4.92 13.42 -23.30
N VAL A 91 -3.83 13.56 -22.53
CA VAL A 91 -2.49 13.13 -22.99
C VAL A 91 -2.42 11.61 -23.17
N LEU A 92 -3.09 10.82 -22.31
CA LEU A 92 -3.11 9.36 -22.45
C LEU A 92 -3.94 8.91 -23.66
N ILE A 93 -5.01 9.63 -24.01
CA ILE A 93 -5.82 9.42 -25.22
C ILE A 93 -5.01 9.80 -26.47
N GLU A 94 -4.35 10.97 -26.47
CA GLU A 94 -3.48 11.43 -27.57
C GLU A 94 -2.33 10.45 -27.86
N LYS A 95 -1.84 9.75 -26.83
CA LYS A 95 -0.81 8.71 -26.93
C LYS A 95 -1.37 7.32 -27.24
N ASP A 96 -2.68 7.19 -27.48
CA ASP A 96 -3.38 5.92 -27.75
C ASP A 96 -3.17 4.87 -26.63
N LEU A 97 -3.03 5.32 -25.38
CA LEU A 97 -2.88 4.43 -24.23
C LEU A 97 -4.23 4.08 -23.60
N ILE A 98 -5.19 5.00 -23.67
CA ILE A 98 -6.57 4.79 -23.21
C ILE A 98 -7.56 5.34 -24.24
N GLU A 99 -8.78 4.84 -24.19
CA GLU A 99 -9.95 5.43 -24.84
C GLU A 99 -10.90 5.97 -23.78
N GLN A 100 -11.62 7.04 -24.10
CA GLN A 100 -12.69 7.59 -23.27
C GLN A 100 -14.04 7.35 -23.95
N HIS A 101 -15.00 6.86 -23.16
CA HIS A 101 -16.36 6.58 -23.57
C HIS A 101 -17.36 7.30 -22.67
N ILE A 102 -18.59 7.43 -23.14
CA ILE A 102 -19.69 8.08 -22.43
C ILE A 102 -20.83 7.08 -22.29
N ARG A 103 -21.33 6.91 -21.07
CA ARG A 103 -22.50 6.09 -20.75
C ARG A 103 -23.57 6.96 -20.08
N ALA A 104 -24.75 7.03 -20.68
CA ALA A 104 -25.88 7.72 -20.07
C ALA A 104 -26.29 7.03 -18.74
N THR A 105 -26.59 7.83 -17.73
CA THR A 105 -27.11 7.38 -16.43
C THR A 105 -28.46 8.04 -16.16
N ARG A 106 -29.16 7.60 -15.11
CA ARG A 106 -30.43 8.21 -14.69
C ARG A 106 -30.31 9.71 -14.36
N PHE A 107 -29.13 10.17 -13.96
CA PHE A 107 -28.91 11.50 -13.41
C PHE A 107 -27.88 12.32 -14.19
N GLY A 108 -27.52 11.87 -15.40
CA GLY A 108 -26.55 12.54 -16.26
C GLY A 108 -25.73 11.56 -17.10
N ILE A 109 -24.41 11.76 -17.12
CA ILE A 109 -23.47 11.02 -17.95
C ILE A 109 -22.32 10.51 -17.09
N MET A 110 -21.97 9.23 -17.24
CA MET A 110 -20.74 8.67 -16.72
C MET A 110 -19.69 8.65 -17.82
N HIS A 111 -18.58 9.34 -17.60
CA HIS A 111 -17.36 9.18 -18.38
C HIS A 111 -16.67 7.90 -17.93
N THR A 112 -16.44 6.99 -18.86
CA THR A 112 -15.71 5.74 -18.62
C THR A 112 -14.41 5.75 -19.42
N VAL A 113 -13.42 5.00 -18.95
CA VAL A 113 -12.15 4.83 -19.65
C VAL A 113 -11.88 3.36 -19.92
N LEU A 114 -11.25 3.08 -21.05
CA LEU A 114 -10.85 1.74 -21.46
C LEU A 114 -9.35 1.75 -21.77
N LEU A 115 -8.60 0.81 -21.20
CA LEU A 115 -7.19 0.66 -21.54
C LEU A 115 -7.05 0.04 -22.94
N THR A 116 -6.31 0.70 -23.84
CA THR A 116 -6.09 0.18 -25.19
C THR A 116 -5.17 -1.04 -25.16
N ARG A 117 -5.06 -1.72 -26.31
CA ARG A 117 -4.06 -2.78 -26.48
C ARG A 117 -2.64 -2.25 -26.30
N GLU A 118 -2.35 -1.05 -26.80
CA GLU A 118 -1.02 -0.44 -26.69
C GLU A 118 -0.77 0.05 -25.26
N GLY A 119 -1.75 0.64 -24.57
CA GLY A 119 -1.66 1.00 -23.15
C GLY A 119 -1.28 -0.19 -22.27
N ARG A 120 -1.97 -1.33 -22.45
CA ARG A 120 -1.61 -2.59 -21.77
C ARG A 120 -0.20 -3.06 -22.09
N ALA A 121 0.26 -2.87 -23.32
CA ALA A 121 1.57 -3.33 -23.75
C ALA A 121 2.70 -2.41 -23.23
N VAL A 122 2.45 -1.11 -23.15
CA VAL A 122 3.33 -0.10 -22.58
C VAL A 122 3.49 -0.32 -21.08
N TYR A 123 2.36 -0.48 -20.34
CA TYR A 123 2.40 -0.78 -18.91
C TYR A 123 3.19 -2.05 -18.61
N ARG A 124 2.90 -3.13 -19.35
CA ARG A 124 3.63 -4.40 -19.26
C ARG A 124 5.11 -4.25 -19.59
N ALA A 125 5.48 -3.55 -20.66
CA ALA A 125 6.89 -3.36 -20.99
C ALA A 125 7.71 -2.73 -19.85
N ALA A 126 7.08 -1.87 -19.05
CA ALA A 126 7.68 -1.17 -17.92
C ALA A 126 7.65 -1.93 -16.58
N HIS A 127 6.60 -2.72 -16.32
CA HIS A 127 6.43 -3.41 -15.02
C HIS A 127 6.64 -4.93 -15.09
N ASP A 128 6.57 -5.53 -16.28
CA ASP A 128 7.09 -6.88 -16.53
C ASP A 128 8.64 -6.87 -16.59
N MET A 129 9.33 -5.93 -15.90
CA MET A 129 10.77 -5.99 -15.70
C MET A 129 11.20 -7.19 -14.83
N GLY A 130 10.26 -7.90 -14.19
CA GLY A 130 10.47 -9.20 -13.55
C GLY A 130 9.95 -10.43 -14.32
N ARG A 131 9.09 -10.27 -15.34
CA ARG A 131 8.77 -11.36 -16.29
C ARG A 131 9.74 -11.30 -17.47
N GLY A 132 11.03 -11.36 -17.13
CA GLY A 132 12.08 -11.67 -18.09
C GLY A 132 11.76 -13.03 -18.72
N SER A 133 11.60 -13.04 -20.05
CA SER A 133 11.17 -14.21 -20.84
C SER A 133 9.86 -14.84 -20.32
N ARG A 134 9.37 -15.91 -20.96
CA ARG A 134 8.67 -16.90 -20.12
C ARG A 134 9.67 -17.23 -19.03
N SER A 135 9.30 -17.06 -17.77
CA SER A 135 10.13 -17.58 -16.70
C SER A 135 10.45 -19.04 -17.05
N THR A 136 11.71 -19.42 -16.98
CA THR A 136 12.14 -20.82 -17.22
C THR A 136 11.46 -21.78 -16.25
N VAL A 137 10.92 -21.26 -15.15
CA VAL A 137 10.16 -22.03 -14.18
C VAL A 137 8.89 -22.65 -14.77
N GLU A 138 8.69 -23.93 -14.49
CA GLU A 138 7.63 -24.73 -15.11
C GLU A 138 6.24 -24.48 -14.51
N LEU A 139 6.16 -24.05 -13.25
CA LEU A 139 4.92 -23.78 -12.54
C LEU A 139 4.53 -22.31 -12.64
N SER A 140 3.22 -22.06 -12.73
CA SER A 140 2.69 -20.70 -12.61
C SER A 140 2.76 -20.20 -11.16
N ASP A 141 2.62 -18.88 -10.99
CA ASP A 141 2.46 -18.19 -9.69
C ASP A 141 1.51 -18.95 -8.74
N ARG A 142 0.29 -19.23 -9.21
CA ARG A 142 -0.74 -19.90 -8.42
C ARG A 142 -0.35 -21.34 -8.06
N SER A 143 0.31 -22.05 -8.98
CA SER A 143 0.72 -23.45 -8.75
C SER A 143 1.84 -23.51 -7.72
N TRP A 144 2.81 -22.58 -7.81
CA TRP A 144 3.87 -22.42 -6.82
C TRP A 144 3.32 -22.05 -5.44
N GLN A 145 2.42 -21.08 -5.35
CA GLN A 145 1.76 -20.70 -4.10
C GLN A 145 1.07 -21.89 -3.43
N VAL A 146 0.32 -22.68 -4.21
CA VAL A 146 -0.37 -23.86 -3.71
C VAL A 146 0.62 -24.94 -3.26
N LEU A 147 1.71 -25.13 -3.99
CA LEU A 147 2.77 -26.05 -3.58
C LEU A 147 3.42 -25.59 -2.25
N GLY A 148 3.61 -24.29 -2.03
CA GLY A 148 4.05 -23.73 -0.75
C GLY A 148 3.06 -23.98 0.42
N TYR A 149 1.75 -23.97 0.15
CA TYR A 149 0.75 -24.35 1.16
C TYR A 149 0.80 -25.85 1.49
N LEU A 150 0.98 -26.71 0.49
CA LEU A 150 1.15 -28.14 0.69
C LEU A 150 2.44 -28.45 1.46
N TRP A 151 3.54 -27.75 1.16
CA TRP A 151 4.78 -27.79 1.92
C TRP A 151 4.57 -27.41 3.39
N SER A 152 3.90 -26.28 3.65
CA SER A 152 3.56 -25.83 5.00
C SER A 152 2.70 -26.84 5.77
N ALA A 153 1.75 -27.50 5.08
CA ALA A 153 0.92 -28.54 5.66
C ALA A 153 1.76 -29.76 6.06
N HIS A 154 2.63 -30.22 5.15
CA HIS A 154 3.57 -31.31 5.41
C HIS A 154 4.46 -31.04 6.63
N GLN A 155 5.03 -29.82 6.75
CA GLN A 155 5.85 -29.45 7.90
C GLN A 155 5.09 -29.49 9.24
N ARG A 156 3.76 -29.34 9.21
CA ARG A 156 2.89 -29.49 10.40
C ARG A 156 2.46 -30.94 10.65
N GLY A 157 2.91 -31.89 9.83
CA GLY A 157 2.51 -33.29 9.89
C GLY A 157 1.03 -33.53 9.59
N LYS A 158 0.37 -32.62 8.85
CA LYS A 158 -1.06 -32.71 8.53
C LYS A 158 -1.31 -32.44 7.04
N PRO A 159 -2.28 -33.11 6.41
CA PRO A 159 -2.66 -32.77 5.04
C PRO A 159 -3.29 -31.37 4.97
N LEU A 160 -3.22 -30.75 3.79
CA LEU A 160 -3.92 -29.52 3.48
C LEU A 160 -5.42 -29.83 3.36
N SER A 161 -6.21 -29.31 4.29
CA SER A 161 -7.63 -29.65 4.48
C SER A 161 -8.59 -29.03 3.45
N TRP A 162 -8.17 -28.89 2.19
CA TRP A 162 -9.01 -28.38 1.11
C TRP A 162 -9.81 -29.52 0.50
N THR A 163 -11.10 -29.29 0.25
CA THR A 163 -12.01 -30.30 -0.30
C THR A 163 -11.91 -30.45 -1.81
N TYR A 164 -11.57 -29.37 -2.52
CA TYR A 164 -11.38 -29.34 -3.96
C TYR A 164 -10.42 -28.22 -4.36
N SER A 165 -9.50 -28.49 -5.29
CA SER A 165 -8.68 -27.45 -5.92
C SER A 165 -8.25 -27.88 -7.31
N THR A 166 -8.74 -27.16 -8.33
CA THR A 166 -8.39 -27.39 -9.73
C THR A 166 -6.88 -27.29 -9.96
N THR A 167 -6.18 -26.42 -9.23
CA THR A 167 -4.71 -26.30 -9.30
C THR A 167 -4.03 -27.53 -8.72
N ILE A 168 -4.54 -28.10 -7.63
CA ILE A 168 -3.94 -29.30 -7.05
C ILE A 168 -4.20 -30.49 -8.00
N GLU A 169 -5.47 -30.78 -8.30
CA GLU A 169 -5.84 -31.97 -9.08
C GLU A 169 -5.27 -31.92 -10.49
N LYS A 170 -5.57 -30.88 -11.28
CA LYS A 170 -5.24 -30.89 -12.71
C LYS A 170 -3.81 -30.50 -13.03
N VAL A 171 -3.12 -29.85 -12.10
CA VAL A 171 -1.75 -29.35 -12.33
C VAL A 171 -0.78 -30.11 -11.44
N LEU A 172 -0.88 -29.98 -10.12
CA LEU A 172 0.11 -30.57 -9.23
C LEU A 172 0.04 -32.11 -9.16
N ILE A 173 -1.15 -32.71 -9.25
CA ILE A 173 -1.33 -34.17 -9.30
C ILE A 173 -1.17 -34.66 -10.75
N ASP A 174 -2.15 -34.36 -11.62
CA ASP A 174 -2.25 -34.99 -12.95
C ASP A 174 -1.07 -34.70 -13.88
N LYS A 175 -0.53 -33.48 -13.83
CA LYS A 175 0.51 -33.04 -14.77
C LYS A 175 1.92 -33.24 -14.24
N TYR A 176 2.16 -32.99 -12.96
CA TYR A 176 3.52 -32.98 -12.40
C TYR A 176 3.77 -34.01 -11.28
N GLY A 177 2.75 -34.69 -10.74
CA GLY A 177 2.95 -35.66 -9.65
C GLY A 177 3.52 -35.09 -8.34
N LEU A 178 3.47 -33.77 -8.14
CA LEU A 178 4.01 -33.06 -6.97
C LEU A 178 3.09 -33.10 -5.75
N ALA A 179 1.83 -33.47 -5.94
CA ALA A 179 0.83 -33.61 -4.89
C ALA A 179 0.07 -34.93 -5.07
N GLU A 180 -0.66 -35.33 -4.03
CA GLU A 180 -1.58 -36.45 -4.05
C GLU A 180 -2.74 -36.22 -3.06
N GLU A 181 -3.82 -36.98 -3.21
CA GLU A 181 -4.89 -37.01 -2.21
C GLU A 181 -4.38 -37.65 -0.91
N ALA A 182 -4.80 -37.08 0.23
CA ALA A 182 -4.35 -37.56 1.52
C ALA A 182 -4.94 -38.95 1.84
N THR A 183 -4.08 -39.94 2.09
CA THR A 183 -4.51 -41.34 2.31
C THR A 183 -5.34 -41.55 3.59
N ARG A 184 -5.26 -40.62 4.55
CA ARG A 184 -5.89 -40.72 5.88
C ARG A 184 -6.71 -39.47 6.26
N GLY A 185 -7.48 -38.93 5.31
CA GLY A 185 -8.41 -37.84 5.61
C GLY A 185 -8.94 -37.13 4.38
N VAL A 186 -9.71 -36.06 4.61
CA VAL A 186 -10.13 -35.14 3.55
C VAL A 186 -9.01 -34.12 3.33
N GLY A 187 -8.47 -34.06 2.12
CA GLY A 187 -7.45 -33.08 1.76
C GLY A 187 -6.40 -33.60 0.80
N TYR A 188 -5.34 -32.82 0.67
CA TYR A 188 -4.20 -33.11 -0.20
C TYR A 188 -2.90 -33.08 0.57
N GLN A 189 -1.90 -33.83 0.12
CA GLN A 189 -0.55 -33.80 0.66
C GLN A 189 0.48 -33.66 -0.45
N ILE A 190 1.63 -33.08 -0.13
CA ILE A 190 2.77 -33.00 -1.05
C ILE A 190 3.43 -34.39 -1.14
N THR A 191 3.75 -34.85 -2.35
CA THR A 191 4.48 -36.11 -2.57
C THR A 191 5.96 -35.95 -2.20
N GLU A 192 6.72 -37.04 -2.13
CA GLU A 192 8.18 -36.95 -1.97
C GLU A 192 8.84 -36.22 -3.15
N GLU A 193 8.34 -36.45 -4.36
CA GLU A 193 8.79 -35.72 -5.56
C GLU A 193 8.45 -34.23 -5.46
N GLY A 194 7.23 -33.89 -5.04
CA GLY A 194 6.83 -32.51 -4.77
C GLY A 194 7.73 -31.83 -3.74
N ARG A 195 8.11 -32.54 -2.67
CA ARG A 195 9.07 -32.03 -1.68
C ARG A 195 10.42 -31.73 -2.31
N ARG A 196 10.98 -32.68 -3.07
CA ARG A 196 12.26 -32.50 -3.74
C ARG A 196 12.23 -31.33 -4.71
N TYR A 197 11.20 -31.26 -5.55
CA TYR A 197 10.97 -30.16 -6.49
C TYR A 197 10.90 -28.81 -5.77
N TYR A 198 10.12 -28.74 -4.68
CA TYR A 198 9.99 -27.53 -3.89
C TYR A 198 11.33 -27.06 -3.34
N ARG A 199 12.15 -27.96 -2.76
CA ARG A 199 13.49 -27.60 -2.27
C ARG A 199 14.42 -27.13 -3.39
N GLN A 200 14.44 -27.85 -4.51
CA GLN A 200 15.36 -27.60 -5.62
C GLN A 200 15.08 -26.26 -6.32
N HIS A 201 13.81 -25.88 -6.45
CA HIS A 201 13.41 -24.69 -7.20
C HIS A 201 13.03 -23.50 -6.32
N TRP A 202 13.04 -23.62 -4.99
CA TRP A 202 12.55 -22.56 -4.10
C TRP A 202 13.17 -21.19 -4.38
N THR A 203 14.50 -21.12 -4.48
CA THR A 203 15.24 -19.87 -4.74
C THR A 203 14.82 -19.23 -6.07
N GLU A 204 14.70 -20.03 -7.13
CA GLU A 204 14.30 -19.55 -8.45
C GLU A 204 12.87 -18.97 -8.40
N TYR A 205 11.92 -19.69 -7.78
CA TYR A 205 10.55 -19.21 -7.66
C TYR A 205 10.40 -18.02 -6.69
N ALA A 206 11.21 -17.93 -5.64
CA ALA A 206 11.21 -16.80 -4.71
C ALA A 206 11.67 -15.50 -5.39
N GLN A 207 12.60 -15.59 -6.35
CA GLN A 207 13.02 -14.45 -7.17
C GLN A 207 11.96 -14.08 -8.22
N VAL A 208 11.31 -15.08 -8.83
CA VAL A 208 10.32 -14.87 -9.91
C VAL A 208 8.97 -14.40 -9.36
N TYR A 209 8.57 -14.88 -8.17
CA TYR A 209 7.30 -14.57 -7.50
C TYR A 209 7.52 -14.08 -6.05
N PRO A 210 8.19 -12.93 -5.84
CA PRO A 210 8.53 -12.42 -4.50
C PRO A 210 7.30 -12.18 -3.61
N GLU A 211 6.16 -11.83 -4.22
CA GLU A 211 4.89 -11.62 -3.55
C GLU A 211 4.29 -12.90 -2.94
N ILE A 212 4.73 -14.08 -3.39
CA ILE A 212 4.34 -15.36 -2.82
C ILE A 212 5.24 -15.64 -1.62
N ASN A 213 4.66 -15.53 -0.42
CA ASN A 213 5.33 -15.93 0.83
C ASN A 213 5.41 -17.45 0.98
N ALA A 214 6.16 -18.10 0.08
CA ALA A 214 6.44 -19.52 0.10
C ALA A 214 7.46 -19.83 1.21
N PRO A 215 7.14 -20.67 2.21
CA PRO A 215 8.06 -20.95 3.31
C PRO A 215 9.37 -21.54 2.82
N HIS A 216 10.48 -21.20 3.49
CA HIS A 216 11.77 -21.80 3.18
C HIS A 216 11.72 -23.33 3.37
N PRO A 217 12.31 -24.13 2.46
CA PRO A 217 12.35 -25.59 2.60
C PRO A 217 13.00 -26.05 3.91
N ASP A 218 13.99 -25.33 4.41
CA ASP A 218 14.70 -25.76 5.64
C ASP A 218 13.98 -25.36 6.94
N GLY A 219 12.76 -24.80 6.85
CA GLY A 219 11.98 -24.41 8.02
C GLY A 219 12.52 -23.16 8.72
N ILE A 220 13.56 -22.52 8.19
CA ILE A 220 14.02 -21.20 8.61
C ILE A 220 12.85 -20.22 8.38
N VAL A 221 12.36 -19.65 9.48
CA VAL A 221 11.39 -18.55 9.42
C VAL A 221 12.15 -17.34 8.90
N VAL A 222 12.03 -17.08 7.60
CA VAL A 222 12.72 -15.95 6.96
C VAL A 222 12.20 -14.62 7.51
N TRP A 223 10.93 -14.56 7.93
CA TRP A 223 10.31 -13.37 8.51
C TRP A 223 9.39 -13.71 9.69
N PRO A 224 9.73 -13.34 10.93
CA PRO A 224 8.89 -13.55 12.10
C PRO A 224 7.61 -12.71 12.02
N LYS A 225 6.44 -13.32 12.23
CA LYS A 225 5.14 -12.62 12.19
C LYS A 225 5.02 -11.57 13.28
N GLU A 226 5.79 -11.76 14.35
CA GLU A 226 5.93 -10.88 15.49
C GLU A 226 6.46 -9.50 15.06
N VAL A 227 7.36 -9.45 14.07
CA VAL A 227 7.88 -8.21 13.48
C VAL A 227 6.76 -7.42 12.81
N ASP A 228 5.99 -8.05 11.92
CA ASP A 228 4.85 -7.39 11.25
C ASP A 228 3.82 -6.91 12.27
N ALA A 229 3.51 -7.74 13.27
CA ALA A 229 2.58 -7.38 14.32
C ALA A 229 3.10 -6.19 15.15
N ALA A 230 4.40 -6.12 15.43
CA ALA A 230 5.03 -5.02 16.15
C ALA A 230 4.98 -3.71 15.33
N LEU A 231 5.33 -3.75 14.06
CA LEU A 231 5.27 -2.61 13.15
C LEU A 231 3.83 -2.10 12.97
N VAL A 232 2.86 -2.99 12.79
CA VAL A 232 1.43 -2.62 12.69
C VAL A 232 0.93 -1.99 14.00
N ARG A 233 1.32 -2.52 15.17
CA ARG A 233 0.97 -1.91 16.46
C ARG A 233 1.57 -0.51 16.61
N ALA A 234 2.83 -0.33 16.23
CA ALA A 234 3.50 0.97 16.29
C ALA A 234 2.85 2.00 15.35
N GLY A 235 2.56 1.62 14.11
CA GLY A 235 1.84 2.48 13.15
C GLY A 235 0.45 2.88 13.65
N ARG A 236 -0.37 1.92 14.09
CA ARG A 236 -1.71 2.21 14.65
C ARG A 236 -1.67 3.14 15.86
N ARG A 237 -0.65 2.99 16.72
CA ARG A 237 -0.46 3.89 17.87
C ARG A 237 -0.17 5.32 17.41
N CYS A 238 0.69 5.50 16.40
CA CYS A 238 0.95 6.82 15.81
C CYS A 238 -0.32 7.44 15.23
N ASP A 239 -1.07 6.68 14.44
CA ASP A 239 -2.31 7.15 13.80
C ASP A 239 -3.37 7.56 14.83
N ALA A 240 -3.54 6.77 15.90
CA ALA A 240 -4.47 7.06 16.98
C ALA A 240 -4.10 8.35 17.73
N LEU A 241 -2.82 8.53 18.05
CA LEU A 241 -2.33 9.75 18.72
C LEU A 241 -2.42 10.98 17.82
N ALA A 242 -2.10 10.84 16.52
CA ALA A 242 -2.23 11.92 15.54
C ALA A 242 -3.69 12.28 15.27
N GLY A 243 -4.61 11.31 15.34
CA GLY A 243 -6.06 11.53 15.34
C GLY A 243 -6.49 12.37 16.54
N ALA A 244 -6.16 11.93 17.76
CA ALA A 244 -6.48 12.65 18.99
C ALA A 244 -5.89 14.07 19.02
N TRP A 245 -4.67 14.26 18.52
CA TRP A 245 -4.05 15.58 18.41
C TRP A 245 -4.83 16.51 17.48
N ARG A 246 -5.26 16.02 16.30
CA ARG A 246 -6.08 16.80 15.35
C ARG A 246 -7.43 17.18 15.97
N ASP A 247 -8.04 16.26 16.70
CA ASP A 247 -9.30 16.51 17.40
C ASP A 247 -9.12 17.59 18.48
N ALA A 248 -8.08 17.49 19.32
CA ALA A 248 -7.77 18.49 20.33
C ALA A 248 -7.51 19.87 19.72
N TRP A 249 -6.73 19.94 18.64
CA TRP A 249 -6.50 21.19 17.92
C TRP A 249 -7.81 21.79 17.38
N LYS A 250 -8.67 20.98 16.75
CA LYS A 250 -9.94 21.43 16.21
C LYS A 250 -10.88 21.94 17.31
N THR A 251 -10.95 21.23 18.44
CA THR A 251 -11.71 21.67 19.62
C THR A 251 -11.19 23.01 20.14
N GLY A 252 -9.87 23.20 20.22
CA GLY A 252 -9.26 24.45 20.63
C GLY A 252 -9.63 25.62 19.72
N GLU A 253 -9.57 25.43 18.39
CA GLU A 253 -9.97 26.45 17.40
C GLU A 253 -11.47 26.78 17.45
N GLU A 254 -12.33 25.79 17.65
CA GLU A 254 -13.78 25.99 17.81
C GLU A 254 -14.14 26.69 19.12
N ALA A 255 -13.48 26.32 20.22
CA ALA A 255 -13.65 26.95 21.52
C ALA A 255 -13.09 28.39 21.54
N GLY A 256 -11.92 28.62 20.94
CA GLY A 256 -11.33 29.93 20.78
C GLY A 256 -12.22 30.89 19.98
N ARG A 257 -12.81 30.42 18.87
CA ARG A 257 -13.80 31.20 18.11
C ARG A 257 -15.05 31.53 18.91
N ARG A 258 -15.54 30.60 19.75
CA ARG A 258 -16.67 30.87 20.67
C ARG A 258 -16.29 31.89 21.73
N ALA A 259 -15.10 31.79 22.32
CA ALA A 259 -14.59 32.71 23.33
C ALA A 259 -14.37 34.13 22.76
N ALA A 260 -14.01 34.24 21.49
CA ALA A 260 -13.80 35.50 20.79
C ALA A 260 -15.07 36.06 20.11
N ALA A 261 -16.21 35.40 20.22
CA ALA A 261 -17.47 35.91 19.67
C ALA A 261 -17.81 37.24 20.37
N GLU A 262 -18.39 38.21 19.67
CA GLU A 262 -18.82 39.47 20.28
C GLU A 262 -20.11 39.28 21.09
N SER A 263 -20.29 40.12 22.13
CA SER A 263 -21.50 40.10 22.94
C SER A 263 -22.71 40.46 22.08
N PRO A 264 -23.80 39.69 22.11
CA PRO A 264 -25.00 40.05 21.41
C PRO A 264 -25.53 41.38 21.96
N GLU A 265 -25.73 42.36 21.07
CA GLU A 265 -26.31 43.65 21.43
C GLU A 265 -27.73 43.49 22.00
N ALA A 266 -28.12 44.42 22.88
CA ALA A 266 -29.49 44.55 23.36
C ALA A 266 -30.45 44.65 22.19
N ARG A 267 -31.52 43.85 22.21
CA ARG A 267 -32.55 43.95 21.17
C ARG A 267 -33.38 45.20 21.44
N GLU A 268 -33.74 45.92 20.38
CA GLU A 268 -34.62 47.07 20.51
C GLU A 268 -35.93 46.67 21.19
N GLY A 269 -36.27 47.36 22.30
CA GLY A 269 -37.47 47.08 23.11
C GLY A 269 -37.34 45.95 24.14
N GLU A 270 -36.14 45.39 24.36
CA GLU A 270 -35.89 44.39 25.40
C GLU A 270 -35.91 45.01 26.80
N GLU A 271 -36.58 44.33 27.74
CA GLU A 271 -36.64 44.76 29.14
C GLU A 271 -35.25 44.64 29.80
N PRO A 272 -34.83 45.60 30.65
CA PRO A 272 -33.49 45.61 31.25
C PRO A 272 -33.12 44.30 31.97
N GLU A 273 -34.04 43.74 32.76
CA GLU A 273 -33.81 42.49 33.49
C GLU A 273 -33.53 41.31 32.55
N ILE A 274 -34.19 41.27 31.39
CA ILE A 274 -33.99 40.23 30.37
C ILE A 274 -32.63 40.42 29.68
N ALA A 275 -32.25 41.67 29.40
CA ALA A 275 -30.95 42.00 28.84
C ALA A 275 -29.80 41.58 29.79
N ASP A 276 -29.96 41.84 31.09
CA ASP A 276 -29.00 41.46 32.14
C ASP A 276 -28.83 39.93 32.22
N LEU A 277 -29.95 39.18 32.29
CA LEU A 277 -29.90 37.71 32.31
C LEU A 277 -29.28 37.12 31.04
N ARG A 278 -29.46 37.75 29.88
CA ARG A 278 -28.80 37.32 28.64
C ARG A 278 -27.29 37.61 28.69
N ALA A 279 -26.89 38.77 29.21
CA ALA A 279 -25.49 39.12 29.39
C ALA A 279 -24.79 38.13 30.33
N GLU A 280 -25.39 37.80 31.49
CA GLU A 280 -24.84 36.80 32.42
C GLU A 280 -24.67 35.42 31.79
N ARG A 281 -25.67 34.95 31.01
CA ARG A 281 -25.58 33.68 30.28
C ARG A 281 -24.50 33.69 29.21
N TYR A 282 -24.34 34.82 28.53
CA TYR A 282 -23.32 35.01 27.53
C TYR A 282 -21.92 35.00 28.17
N ASP A 283 -21.71 35.73 29.26
CA ASP A 283 -20.45 35.73 30.02
C ASP A 283 -20.07 34.33 30.51
N LEU A 284 -21.05 33.57 31.02
CA LEU A 284 -20.84 32.18 31.42
C LEU A 284 -20.43 31.30 30.22
N ALA A 285 -21.05 31.50 29.05
CA ALA A 285 -20.71 30.77 27.84
C ALA A 285 -19.30 31.12 27.32
N ILE A 286 -18.90 32.40 27.38
CA ILE A 286 -17.55 32.84 27.04
C ILE A 286 -16.54 32.21 28.01
N ALA A 287 -16.77 32.28 29.32
CA ALA A 287 -15.88 31.68 30.31
C ALA A 287 -15.71 30.16 30.13
N ALA A 288 -16.80 29.45 29.80
CA ALA A 288 -16.75 28.03 29.49
C ALA A 288 -15.94 27.75 28.21
N ALA A 289 -16.14 28.55 27.16
CA ALA A 289 -15.40 28.43 25.91
C ALA A 289 -13.90 28.73 26.08
N THR A 290 -13.54 29.74 26.87
CA THR A 290 -12.15 30.05 27.21
C THR A 290 -11.49 28.87 27.92
N ARG A 291 -12.15 28.31 28.94
CA ARG A 291 -11.61 27.15 29.67
C ARG A 291 -11.48 25.91 28.79
N GLU A 292 -12.42 25.70 27.88
CA GLU A 292 -12.36 24.61 26.90
C GLU A 292 -11.19 24.79 25.93
N ALA A 293 -10.94 26.02 25.45
CA ALA A 293 -9.81 26.34 24.59
C ALA A 293 -8.46 26.10 25.32
N GLU A 294 -8.34 26.53 26.57
CA GLU A 294 -7.16 26.30 27.41
C GLU A 294 -6.88 24.80 27.62
N LEU A 295 -7.92 24.02 27.92
CA LEU A 295 -7.78 22.57 28.10
C LEU A 295 -7.40 21.87 26.79
N ALA A 296 -7.99 22.29 25.68
CA ALA A 296 -7.66 21.78 24.35
C ALA A 296 -6.20 22.08 23.98
N GLU A 297 -5.68 23.26 24.32
CA GLU A 297 -4.28 23.62 24.12
C GLU A 297 -3.34 22.72 24.94
N GLN A 298 -3.63 22.50 26.23
CA GLN A 298 -2.86 21.59 27.09
C GLN A 298 -2.87 20.15 26.55
N HIS A 299 -4.03 19.67 26.08
CA HIS A 299 -4.13 18.36 25.45
C HIS A 299 -3.31 18.28 24.16
N LYS A 300 -3.36 19.33 23.33
CA LYS A 300 -2.59 19.42 22.08
C LYS A 300 -1.08 19.32 22.36
N GLU A 301 -0.55 20.10 23.29
CA GLU A 301 0.88 20.06 23.65
C GLU A 301 1.31 18.68 24.17
N ARG A 302 0.51 18.07 25.07
CA ARG A 302 0.78 16.73 25.59
C ARG A 302 0.74 15.66 24.49
N LEU A 303 -0.24 15.76 23.59
CA LEU A 303 -0.39 14.83 22.47
C LEU A 303 0.70 15.02 21.43
N GLU A 304 1.18 16.24 21.20
CA GLU A 304 2.30 16.51 20.29
C GLU A 304 3.57 15.78 20.74
N GLY A 305 3.92 15.86 22.02
CA GLY A 305 5.04 15.08 22.59
C GLY A 305 4.83 13.57 22.44
N ALA A 306 3.61 13.07 22.69
CA ALA A 306 3.28 11.65 22.54
C ALA A 306 3.34 11.16 21.09
N VAL A 307 2.87 11.97 20.13
CA VAL A 307 2.96 11.71 18.69
C VAL A 307 4.43 11.66 18.27
N HIS A 308 5.23 12.63 18.72
CA HIS A 308 6.67 12.66 18.43
C HIS A 308 7.36 11.38 18.89
N THR A 309 7.20 10.98 20.16
CA THR A 309 7.77 9.74 20.69
C THR A 309 7.31 8.51 19.90
N ALA A 310 6.00 8.40 19.63
CA ALA A 310 5.46 7.25 18.89
C ALA A 310 6.00 7.18 17.46
N ALA A 311 6.08 8.32 16.75
CA ALA A 311 6.60 8.39 15.39
C ALA A 311 8.07 7.97 15.33
N TRP A 312 8.89 8.41 16.30
CA TRP A 312 10.29 7.99 16.40
C TRP A 312 10.44 6.49 16.68
N THR A 313 9.68 5.94 17.62
CA THR A 313 9.67 4.48 17.86
C THR A 313 9.28 3.73 16.59
N TYR A 314 8.22 4.17 15.90
CA TYR A 314 7.76 3.50 14.68
C TYR A 314 8.80 3.52 13.56
N VAL A 315 9.41 4.68 13.29
CA VAL A 315 10.43 4.78 12.23
C VAL A 315 11.71 4.01 12.57
N ARG A 316 12.13 3.97 13.85
CA ARG A 316 13.30 3.19 14.28
C ARG A 316 13.06 1.69 14.09
N MET A 317 11.90 1.19 14.50
CA MET A 317 11.51 -0.20 14.26
C MET A 317 11.48 -0.53 12.76
N ALA A 318 10.92 0.37 11.95
CA ALA A 318 10.86 0.19 10.51
C ALA A 318 12.25 0.16 9.85
N VAL A 319 13.17 1.05 10.26
CA VAL A 319 14.55 1.07 9.77
C VAL A 319 15.35 -0.15 10.24
N ALA A 320 15.15 -0.60 11.48
CA ALA A 320 15.79 -1.79 12.01
C ALA A 320 15.34 -3.04 11.24
N ALA A 321 14.03 -3.21 11.05
CA ALA A 321 13.47 -4.30 10.25
C ALA A 321 13.98 -4.28 8.80
N PHE A 322 14.01 -3.08 8.17
CA PHE A 322 14.51 -2.91 6.81
C PHE A 322 16.00 -3.23 6.69
N THR A 323 16.81 -2.77 7.64
CA THR A 323 18.25 -3.02 7.64
C THR A 323 18.54 -4.50 7.87
N ALA A 324 17.82 -5.15 8.79
CA ALA A 324 17.92 -6.59 9.02
C ALA A 324 17.55 -7.39 7.76
N ALA A 325 16.48 -6.98 7.06
CA ALA A 325 16.08 -7.57 5.79
C ALA A 325 17.14 -7.41 4.67
N VAL A 326 17.87 -6.28 4.63
CA VAL A 326 18.96 -6.04 3.67
C VAL A 326 20.24 -6.81 4.03
N ASP A 327 20.42 -7.13 5.30
CA ASP A 327 21.61 -7.81 5.82
C ASP A 327 21.43 -9.32 5.93
N GLY A 328 20.21 -9.83 5.76
CA GLY A 328 19.87 -11.21 6.02
C GLY A 328 20.08 -11.61 7.48
N THR A 329 19.94 -10.65 8.42
CA THR A 329 20.06 -10.88 9.86
C THR A 329 18.68 -11.05 10.51
N ASP A 330 18.64 -11.41 11.79
CA ASP A 330 17.37 -11.61 12.52
C ASP A 330 16.59 -10.30 12.68
N PRO A 331 15.45 -10.12 11.99
CA PRO A 331 14.67 -8.89 12.07
C PRO A 331 13.95 -8.73 13.42
N GLN A 332 13.63 -9.81 14.13
CA GLN A 332 12.97 -9.71 15.44
C GLN A 332 13.93 -9.11 16.47
N ALA A 333 15.15 -9.64 16.55
CA ALA A 333 16.18 -9.11 17.43
C ALA A 333 16.50 -7.63 17.12
N ALA A 334 16.54 -7.26 15.83
CA ALA A 334 16.76 -5.88 15.41
C ALA A 334 15.61 -4.94 15.82
N VAL A 335 14.36 -5.36 15.63
CA VAL A 335 13.18 -4.58 16.05
C VAL A 335 13.14 -4.43 17.57
N ASP A 336 13.35 -5.50 18.33
CA ASP A 336 13.31 -5.45 19.79
C ASP A 336 14.39 -4.52 20.36
N ALA A 337 15.61 -4.55 19.81
CA ALA A 337 16.69 -3.66 20.20
C ALA A 337 16.39 -2.17 19.90
N SER A 338 15.53 -1.89 18.92
CA SER A 338 15.17 -0.52 18.52
C SER A 338 14.10 0.13 19.42
N VAL A 339 13.38 -0.66 20.23
CA VAL A 339 12.29 -0.15 21.09
C VAL A 339 12.82 0.78 22.18
N ASP A 340 13.99 0.45 22.74
CA ASP A 340 14.63 1.20 23.83
C ASP A 340 15.65 2.24 23.32
N ASP A 341 15.90 2.29 22.01
CA ASP A 341 16.78 3.30 21.44
C ASP A 341 16.11 4.67 21.56
N THR A 342 16.79 5.62 22.19
CA THR A 342 16.35 7.02 22.35
C THR A 342 17.08 7.99 21.43
N ALA A 343 17.99 7.53 20.56
CA ALA A 343 18.83 8.40 19.74
C ALA A 343 18.04 9.17 18.67
N GLU A 344 17.94 10.49 18.77
CA GLU A 344 17.23 11.37 17.81
C GLU A 344 17.94 11.52 16.45
N VAL A 345 18.82 10.59 16.10
CA VAL A 345 19.50 10.56 14.80
C VAL A 345 18.95 9.38 14.02
N LEU A 346 18.27 9.68 12.91
CA LEU A 346 17.74 8.67 12.02
C LEU A 346 18.84 8.16 11.07
N PRO A 347 19.30 6.89 11.19
CA PRO A 347 20.32 6.37 10.31
C PRO A 347 19.84 6.40 8.85
N ASN A 348 20.79 6.58 7.93
CA ASN A 348 20.47 6.48 6.50
C ASN A 348 19.98 5.06 6.17
N PRO A 349 18.98 4.91 5.29
CA PRO A 349 18.56 3.58 4.85
C PRO A 349 19.74 2.88 4.19
N LYS A 350 19.96 1.62 4.55
CA LYS A 350 20.96 0.78 3.90
C LYS A 350 20.57 0.55 2.44
N PRO A 351 21.50 0.67 1.47
CA PRO A 351 21.17 0.43 0.06
C PRO A 351 20.81 -1.03 -0.16
N THR A 352 19.67 -1.26 -0.81
CA THR A 352 19.16 -2.58 -1.19
C THR A 352 19.77 -3.11 -2.48
N GLY A 353 20.31 -2.23 -3.33
CA GLY A 353 20.71 -2.56 -4.70
C GLY A 353 19.54 -2.49 -5.70
N LEU A 354 18.30 -2.33 -5.22
CA LEU A 354 17.11 -2.11 -6.03
C LEU A 354 16.90 -0.61 -6.22
N ARG A 355 17.39 -0.06 -7.35
CA ARG A 355 17.43 1.37 -7.64
C ARG A 355 16.14 2.14 -7.34
N GLY A 356 14.98 1.54 -7.61
CA GLY A 356 13.66 2.13 -7.34
C GLY A 356 13.42 2.34 -5.83
N ILE A 357 13.70 1.31 -5.03
CA ILE A 357 13.56 1.34 -3.57
C ILE A 357 14.60 2.31 -2.98
N ASP A 358 15.85 2.22 -3.40
CA ASP A 358 16.94 3.06 -2.88
C ASP A 358 16.69 4.55 -3.12
N THR A 359 16.23 4.90 -4.34
CA THR A 359 15.92 6.29 -4.68
C THR A 359 14.75 6.83 -3.86
N ALA A 360 13.70 6.02 -3.66
CA ALA A 360 12.54 6.40 -2.87
C ALA A 360 12.89 6.50 -1.37
N ALA A 361 13.66 5.54 -0.83
CA ALA A 361 14.11 5.52 0.55
C ALA A 361 14.91 6.78 0.90
N VAL A 362 15.86 7.18 0.04
CA VAL A 362 16.64 8.42 0.23
C VAL A 362 15.75 9.66 0.17
N LYS A 363 14.76 9.70 -0.74
CA LYS A 363 13.81 10.82 -0.84
C LYS A 363 12.97 10.95 0.43
N HIS A 364 12.40 9.84 0.92
CA HIS A 364 11.57 9.84 2.13
C HIS A 364 12.40 10.13 3.39
N HIS A 365 13.59 9.56 3.52
CA HIS A 365 14.52 9.86 4.62
C HIS A 365 14.87 11.36 4.67
N ALA A 366 15.22 11.95 3.52
CA ALA A 366 15.54 13.37 3.40
C ALA A 366 14.37 14.26 3.86
N ALA A 367 13.13 13.91 3.50
CA ALA A 367 11.93 14.61 3.98
C ALA A 367 11.74 14.45 5.50
N ALA A 368 11.93 13.23 6.01
CA ALA A 368 11.76 12.88 7.42
C ALA A 368 12.73 13.64 8.34
N ILE A 369 13.97 13.90 7.89
CA ILE A 369 14.97 14.70 8.64
C ILE A 369 14.88 16.21 8.39
N GLY A 370 13.84 16.69 7.69
CA GLY A 370 13.64 18.11 7.41
C GLY A 370 14.61 18.70 6.37
N LYS A 371 15.26 17.87 5.56
CA LYS A 371 16.16 18.27 4.48
C LYS A 371 15.68 17.73 3.12
N PRO A 372 14.45 18.07 2.69
CA PRO A 372 13.89 17.51 1.46
C PRO A 372 14.80 17.80 0.27
N LEU A 373 15.01 16.79 -0.57
CA LEU A 373 15.88 16.94 -1.74
C LEU A 373 15.37 18.07 -2.64
N PRO A 374 16.28 18.91 -3.16
CA PRO A 374 15.90 19.97 -4.07
C PRO A 374 15.20 19.35 -5.28
N ARG A 375 13.99 19.84 -5.56
CA ARG A 375 13.20 19.40 -6.70
C ARG A 375 13.99 19.67 -7.98
N LYS A 376 14.30 18.62 -8.72
CA LYS A 376 14.90 18.77 -10.06
C LYS A 376 13.82 19.20 -11.05
N GLY A 377 13.99 20.37 -11.63
CA GLY A 377 13.12 20.92 -12.67
C GLY A 377 12.28 22.12 -12.21
N PRO A 378 11.71 22.86 -13.17
CA PRO A 378 10.98 24.08 -12.87
C PRO A 378 9.81 23.83 -11.90
N PRO A 379 9.52 24.78 -11.00
CA PRO A 379 8.36 24.70 -10.13
C PRO A 379 7.11 24.55 -11.01
N PRO A 380 6.14 23.72 -10.59
CA PRO A 380 4.92 23.55 -11.35
C PRO A 380 4.25 24.92 -11.43
N ARG A 381 3.95 25.38 -12.66
CA ARG A 381 3.34 26.70 -12.86
C ARG A 381 2.09 26.81 -11.99
N PRO A 382 1.98 27.83 -11.09
CA PRO A 382 0.83 27.99 -10.23
C PRO A 382 -0.40 28.13 -11.13
N ARG A 383 -1.26 27.11 -11.12
CA ARG A 383 -2.47 27.13 -11.92
C ARG A 383 -3.38 28.20 -11.32
N ARG A 384 -3.78 29.17 -12.17
CA ARG A 384 -4.91 30.04 -11.87
C ARG A 384 -6.11 29.14 -11.59
N ARG A 385 -6.40 28.91 -10.31
CA ARG A 385 -7.64 28.24 -9.91
C ARG A 385 -8.77 29.09 -10.50
N PRO A 386 -9.68 28.53 -11.32
CA PRO A 386 -10.88 29.24 -11.69
C PRO A 386 -11.53 29.67 -10.37
N ARG A 387 -11.80 30.97 -10.20
CA ARG A 387 -12.57 31.49 -9.07
C ARG A 387 -13.99 30.90 -9.22
N SER A 388 -14.18 29.67 -8.75
CA SER A 388 -15.49 29.05 -8.63
C SER A 388 -16.27 29.91 -7.64
N ARG A 389 -17.17 30.73 -8.19
CA ARG A 389 -17.93 31.76 -7.48
C ARG A 389 -19.07 31.20 -6.62
N TYR A 390 -19.18 29.87 -6.50
CA TYR A 390 -20.43 29.21 -6.13
C TYR A 390 -20.41 28.33 -4.88
N TYR A 391 -19.29 28.21 -4.19
CA TYR A 391 -19.29 27.72 -2.82
C TYR A 391 -18.77 28.84 -1.93
N GLN A 392 -19.68 29.48 -1.20
CA GLN A 392 -19.33 29.97 0.14
C GLN A 392 -18.97 28.71 0.94
N GLN A 393 -17.77 28.16 0.68
CA GLN A 393 -17.16 27.20 1.57
C GLN A 393 -17.18 27.88 2.92
N LYS A 394 -18.04 27.41 3.83
CA LYS A 394 -17.77 27.56 5.26
C LYS A 394 -16.28 27.30 5.38
N GLU A 395 -15.53 28.26 5.90
CA GLU A 395 -14.10 28.12 6.16
C GLU A 395 -13.96 26.93 7.12
N GLU A 396 -13.86 25.74 6.52
CA GLU A 396 -13.72 24.51 7.25
C GLU A 396 -12.29 24.52 7.73
N ILE A 397 -12.16 24.73 9.04
CA ILE A 397 -10.88 24.81 9.71
C ILE A 397 -10.15 23.50 9.42
N THR A 398 -9.19 23.57 8.52
CA THR A 398 -8.39 22.41 8.10
C THR A 398 -7.23 22.29 9.08
N PRO A 399 -7.11 21.16 9.79
CA PRO A 399 -6.02 20.99 10.72
C PRO A 399 -4.67 21.03 10.00
N PRO A 400 -3.63 21.61 10.64
CA PRO A 400 -2.28 21.46 10.15
C PRO A 400 -1.91 19.98 10.07
N PRO A 401 -0.91 19.62 9.25
CA PRO A 401 -0.37 18.26 9.26
C PRO A 401 0.04 17.89 10.68
N ALA A 402 -0.19 16.63 11.04
CA ALA A 402 0.18 16.12 12.36
C ALA A 402 1.70 16.26 12.57
N PRO A 403 2.16 16.45 13.81
CA PRO A 403 3.57 16.44 14.14
C PRO A 403 4.22 15.17 13.58
N CYS A 404 5.43 15.31 13.05
CA CYS A 404 6.21 14.17 12.53
C CYS A 404 5.55 13.38 11.38
N SER A 405 4.62 13.96 10.61
CA SER A 405 3.96 13.28 9.48
C SER A 405 4.94 12.68 8.46
N GLU A 406 6.08 13.35 8.23
CA GLU A 406 7.13 12.88 7.33
C GLU A 406 7.87 11.63 7.87
N LEU A 407 8.09 11.54 9.19
CA LEU A 407 8.65 10.34 9.83
C LEU A 407 7.72 9.14 9.66
N VAL A 408 6.42 9.34 9.90
CA VAL A 408 5.39 8.29 9.75
C VAL A 408 5.29 7.84 8.30
N THR A 409 5.35 8.79 7.35
CA THR A 409 5.35 8.49 5.91
C THR A 409 6.57 7.66 5.51
N TYR A 410 7.76 8.02 6.00
CA TYR A 410 8.98 7.25 5.75
C TYR A 410 8.92 5.85 6.37
N ALA A 411 8.45 5.73 7.61
CA ALA A 411 8.25 4.44 8.26
C ALA A 411 7.28 3.55 7.46
N GLY A 412 6.14 4.10 7.02
CA GLY A 412 5.17 3.39 6.20
C GLY A 412 5.75 2.89 4.87
N PHE A 413 6.57 3.70 4.21
CA PHE A 413 7.31 3.29 3.01
C PHE A 413 8.22 2.08 3.28
N LEU A 414 9.04 2.12 4.34
CA LEU A 414 9.93 1.00 4.69
C LEU A 414 9.15 -0.27 5.06
N VAL A 415 8.12 -0.13 5.89
CA VAL A 415 7.24 -1.23 6.31
C VAL A 415 6.60 -1.92 5.11
N SER A 416 6.19 -1.16 4.08
CA SER A 416 5.59 -1.71 2.88
C SER A 416 6.51 -2.68 2.11
N HIS A 417 7.84 -2.49 2.22
CA HIS A 417 8.83 -3.33 1.56
C HIS A 417 9.28 -4.52 2.40
N VAL A 418 9.20 -4.43 3.73
CA VAL A 418 9.60 -5.54 4.61
C VAL A 418 8.43 -6.45 4.99
N LYS A 419 7.21 -6.02 4.71
CA LYS A 419 5.99 -6.76 5.04
C LYS A 419 6.09 -8.20 4.57
N ASP A 420 5.73 -9.13 5.47
CA ASP A 420 5.77 -10.56 5.20
C ASP A 420 7.16 -11.05 4.74
N GLY A 421 8.26 -10.29 4.92
CA GLY A 421 9.61 -10.63 4.49
C GLY A 421 9.92 -10.42 3.01
N ASP A 422 9.13 -9.59 2.30
CA ASP A 422 9.22 -9.41 0.85
C ASP A 422 10.62 -8.96 0.38
N LEU A 423 11.17 -7.91 0.99
CA LEU A 423 12.51 -7.42 0.68
C LEU A 423 13.59 -8.47 0.97
N GLN A 424 13.53 -9.16 2.10
CA GLN A 424 14.54 -10.16 2.48
C GLN A 424 14.56 -11.33 1.51
N ARG A 425 13.39 -11.82 1.06
CA ARG A 425 13.31 -12.85 0.02
C ARG A 425 13.88 -12.35 -1.30
N THR A 426 13.57 -11.10 -1.67
CA THR A 426 14.05 -10.50 -2.91
C THR A 426 15.59 -10.41 -2.95
N LEU A 427 16.21 -10.06 -1.81
CA LEU A 427 17.66 -9.82 -1.74
C LEU A 427 18.48 -11.07 -1.44
N HIS A 428 17.99 -11.97 -0.59
CA HIS A 428 18.77 -13.09 -0.07
C HIS A 428 18.30 -14.46 -0.58
N ALA A 429 17.61 -14.51 -1.71
CA ALA A 429 17.14 -15.78 -2.28
C ALA A 429 18.26 -16.82 -2.45
N GLU A 430 19.49 -16.40 -2.76
CA GLU A 430 20.67 -17.28 -2.93
C GLU A 430 21.36 -17.66 -1.63
N ALA A 431 21.52 -16.73 -0.69
CA ALA A 431 22.16 -17.04 0.61
C ALA A 431 21.29 -17.96 1.48
N LEU A 432 20.00 -18.00 1.19
CA LEU A 432 19.05 -18.93 1.78
C LEU A 432 19.11 -20.32 1.12
N ALA A 433 19.69 -20.46 -0.08
CA ALA A 433 19.84 -21.78 -0.70
C ALA A 433 20.81 -22.63 0.15
N PRO A 434 20.46 -23.89 0.49
CA PRO A 434 21.35 -24.75 1.25
C PRO A 434 22.66 -24.88 0.46
N GLN A 435 23.78 -24.60 1.12
CA GLN A 435 25.07 -25.02 0.59
C GLN A 435 24.96 -26.54 0.45
N THR A 436 24.94 -27.02 -0.79
CA THR A 436 25.07 -28.44 -1.07
C THR A 436 26.40 -28.83 -0.47
N SER A 437 26.35 -29.39 0.74
CA SER A 437 27.50 -29.95 1.41
C SER A 437 28.01 -31.01 0.46
N ASP A 438 29.07 -30.64 -0.26
CA ASP A 438 29.80 -31.49 -1.18
C ASP A 438 30.17 -32.69 -0.34
N THR A 439 29.35 -33.73 -0.46
CA THR A 439 29.53 -34.96 0.29
C THR A 439 30.66 -35.61 -0.46
N SER A 440 31.88 -35.20 -0.09
CA SER A 440 33.12 -35.85 -0.41
C SER A 440 32.86 -37.34 -0.23
N CYS A 441 32.73 -38.03 -1.37
CA CYS A 441 32.86 -39.46 -1.44
C CYS A 441 34.28 -39.79 -0.97
N THR A 442 34.47 -39.92 0.35
CA THR A 442 35.55 -40.73 0.89
C THR A 442 35.27 -42.16 0.45
N ASP A 443 36.01 -42.59 -0.57
CA ASP A 443 36.12 -43.98 -0.99
C ASP A 443 36.41 -44.87 0.23
N PRO A 444 35.56 -45.86 0.56
CA PRO A 444 35.86 -46.80 1.63
C PRO A 444 36.84 -47.92 1.22
N ASN A 445 37.47 -47.85 0.04
CA ASN A 445 38.35 -48.91 -0.50
C ASN A 445 39.85 -48.56 -0.40
N GLY A 446 40.30 -48.10 0.76
CA GLY A 446 41.72 -48.01 1.08
C GLY A 446 42.18 -49.24 1.86
N ASP A 447 42.46 -50.35 1.16
CA ASP A 447 43.20 -51.50 1.69
C ASP A 447 44.67 -51.12 1.90
N PRO A 448 45.26 -51.27 3.11
CA PRO A 448 46.69 -51.36 3.27
C PRO A 448 47.11 -52.83 3.42
N THR A 449 48.10 -53.17 2.61
CA THR A 449 49.01 -54.32 2.64
C THR A 449 49.40 -54.84 4.01
#